data_AF-A0AAV1PF14-F1
#
_entry.id   AF-A0AAV1PF14-F1
#
_cell.length_a   1.000
_cell.length_b   1.000
_cell.length_c   1.000
_cell.angle_alpha   90.00
_cell.angle_beta   90.00
_cell.angle_gamma   90.00
#
_symmetry.space_group_name_H-M   'P 1'
#
loop_
_entity.id
_entity.type
_entity.pdbx_description
1 polymer ?
#
loop_
_entity_poly.entity_id
_entity_poly.type
_entity_poly.pdbx_seq_one_letter_code
_entity_poly.pdbx_strand_id
1 'polypeptide(L)'
;MAENVFDYFFGTSHRVNGIAVQPRMFGPELPRPACDVPKSKQRTVYVSLPALPVYAVGTRCGPPTRSYVEVKTDICADALKKNFLWLVCRLHSATNQSVPSWTGYNILASNSVDVIPSVVSYLPTINAPATQRATVHEILLQSKNIMTSLHISNMSVAFDQALYCKVTEILWAHRDRFPNIVPRLGVFHTICMFLGVIAKRFQAAGLRDICIESGAMAEGSVSGVLDGHKYNRSLRFHKIMYEALLRLVWNQFPQWLTENHPDAHDLLDILPLVLSVFSEGISSTTVEESLDRTVFRKVHQYFCEFLQHLRSQQGPLARFWMSYIDMVEVVLNLVRASREGNWALHMASIRSIISWTFAYDNLNYARSLTAYYSEMSHIEHEKP
;
A
#
# COMPACT_ATOMS: atom_id res chain seq x y z
N MET A 1 6.59 6.39 15.12
CA MET A 1 5.64 5.92 16.14
C MET A 1 5.27 4.49 15.78
N ALA A 2 5.60 3.51 16.62
CA ALA A 2 5.25 2.12 16.35
C ALA A 2 3.79 1.91 16.78
N GLU A 3 2.86 2.04 15.85
CA GLU A 3 1.42 1.91 16.13
C GLU A 3 1.07 0.47 16.47
N ASN A 4 0.26 0.27 17.52
CA ASN A 4 -0.44 -1.00 17.70
C ASN A 4 -1.50 -1.09 16.58
N VAL A 5 -1.35 -2.07 15.70
CA VAL A 5 -2.28 -2.29 14.59
C VAL A 5 -3.07 -3.57 14.86
N PHE A 6 -4.38 -3.47 14.83
CA PHE A 6 -5.27 -4.61 14.98
C PHE A 6 -6.03 -4.81 13.67
N ASP A 7 -6.02 -6.02 13.14
CA ASP A 7 -6.64 -6.34 11.85
C ASP A 7 -7.72 -7.40 12.04
N TYR A 8 -8.94 -7.12 11.60
CA TYR A 8 -10.01 -8.12 11.54
C TYR A 8 -10.37 -8.43 10.09
N PHE A 9 -10.54 -9.71 9.79
CA PHE A 9 -10.84 -10.20 8.44
C PHE A 9 -11.74 -11.44 8.48
N PHE A 10 -12.40 -11.72 7.36
CA PHE A 10 -13.13 -12.97 7.17
C PHE A 10 -12.19 -14.17 7.31
N GLY A 11 -12.45 -15.05 8.28
CA GLY A 11 -11.80 -16.36 8.34
C GLY A 11 -12.49 -17.37 7.44
N THR A 12 -13.81 -17.45 7.56
CA THR A 12 -14.74 -18.23 6.70
C THR A 12 -16.09 -17.50 6.65
N SER A 13 -17.06 -17.97 5.85
CA SER A 13 -18.43 -17.43 5.85
C SER A 13 -19.10 -17.39 7.24
N HIS A 14 -18.60 -18.17 8.21
CA HIS A 14 -19.20 -18.35 9.53
C HIS A 14 -18.37 -17.82 10.69
N ARG A 15 -17.16 -17.28 10.45
CA ARG A 15 -16.23 -16.89 11.52
C ARG A 15 -15.43 -15.64 11.17
N VAL A 16 -15.18 -14.81 12.18
CA VAL A 16 -14.29 -13.64 12.09
C VAL A 16 -13.05 -13.90 12.92
N ASN A 17 -11.89 -13.62 12.33
CA ASN A 17 -10.61 -13.68 13.01
C ASN A 17 -10.04 -12.27 13.15
N GLY A 18 -9.36 -12.05 14.27
CA GLY A 18 -8.57 -10.85 14.50
C GLY A 18 -7.11 -11.19 14.67
N ILE A 19 -6.23 -10.29 14.24
CA ILE A 19 -4.79 -10.32 14.50
C ILE A 19 -4.45 -9.02 15.23
N ALA A 20 -3.64 -9.13 16.28
CA ALA A 20 -3.00 -8.02 16.94
C ALA A 20 -1.52 -7.97 16.54
N VAL A 21 -1.06 -6.83 16.08
CA VAL A 21 0.33 -6.56 15.75
C VAL A 21 0.82 -5.46 16.69
N GLN A 22 1.78 -5.80 17.54
CA GLN A 22 2.35 -4.88 18.52
C GLN A 22 3.87 -4.83 18.41
N PRO A 23 4.51 -3.69 18.67
CA PRO A 23 5.96 -3.63 18.75
C PRO A 23 6.46 -4.59 19.83
N ARG A 24 7.54 -5.32 19.56
CA ARG A 24 8.16 -6.19 20.56
C ARG A 24 8.71 -5.32 21.68
N MET A 25 8.04 -5.33 22.82
CA MET A 25 8.55 -4.70 24.03
C MET A 25 9.51 -5.66 24.73
N PHE A 26 10.70 -5.18 25.07
CA PHE A 26 11.62 -5.91 25.93
C PHE A 26 11.21 -5.68 27.39
N GLY A 27 10.95 -6.76 28.11
CA GLY A 27 10.75 -6.79 29.55
C GLY A 27 11.37 -8.06 30.13
N PRO A 28 11.71 -8.10 31.43
CA PRO A 28 12.39 -9.24 32.06
C PRO A 28 11.57 -10.54 32.03
N GLU A 29 10.26 -10.44 31.81
CA GLU A 29 9.35 -11.59 31.78
C GLU A 29 8.55 -11.60 30.47
N LEU A 30 8.96 -12.45 29.52
CA LEU A 30 8.06 -12.88 28.45
C LEU A 30 7.01 -13.83 29.07
N PRO A 31 5.70 -13.65 28.84
CA PRO A 31 4.74 -14.65 29.23
C PRO A 31 5.12 -15.97 28.57
N ARG A 32 5.39 -17.00 29.39
CA ARG A 32 5.53 -18.36 28.87
C ARG A 32 4.22 -18.71 28.16
N PRO A 33 4.23 -19.30 26.96
CA PRO A 33 3.00 -19.80 26.35
C PRO A 33 2.42 -20.86 27.28
N ALA A 34 1.42 -20.48 28.06
CA ALA A 34 0.68 -21.40 28.91
C ALA A 34 -0.43 -22.02 28.07
N CYS A 35 -0.14 -23.17 27.47
CA CYS A 35 -1.06 -24.31 27.46
C CYS A 35 -0.34 -25.51 26.82
N ASP A 36 0.05 -26.50 27.62
CA ASP A 36 0.20 -27.85 27.09
C ASP A 36 -1.21 -28.30 26.71
N VAL A 37 -1.61 -28.08 25.46
CA VAL A 37 -2.83 -28.67 24.92
C VAL A 37 -2.49 -30.12 24.58
N PRO A 38 -2.91 -31.12 25.37
CA PRO A 38 -2.65 -32.51 25.04
C PRO A 38 -3.23 -32.79 23.65
N LYS A 39 -2.40 -33.34 22.75
CA LYS A 39 -2.84 -33.75 21.42
C LYS A 39 -3.89 -34.84 21.57
N SER A 40 -5.17 -34.45 21.53
CA SER A 40 -6.25 -35.42 21.42
C SER A 40 -6.26 -35.97 19.99
N LYS A 41 -6.51 -37.26 19.83
CA LYS A 41 -6.77 -37.87 18.51
C LYS A 41 -8.18 -37.53 17.99
N GLN A 42 -8.94 -36.69 18.68
CA GLN A 42 -10.25 -36.25 18.22
C GLN A 42 -10.09 -35.23 17.09
N ARG A 43 -10.75 -35.51 15.96
CA ARG A 43 -10.78 -34.62 14.79
C ARG A 43 -11.78 -33.47 14.95
N THR A 44 -12.67 -33.54 15.94
CA THR A 44 -13.76 -32.59 16.14
C THR A 44 -13.79 -32.15 17.59
N VAL A 45 -13.82 -30.85 17.83
CA VAL A 45 -13.98 -30.25 19.16
C VAL A 45 -15.37 -29.63 19.23
N TYR A 46 -16.18 -30.08 20.18
CA TYR A 46 -17.49 -29.47 20.47
C TYR A 46 -17.30 -28.37 21.50
N VAL A 47 -17.28 -27.12 21.04
CA VAL A 47 -17.26 -25.93 21.91
C VAL A 47 -18.68 -25.39 21.96
N SER A 48 -19.29 -25.36 23.14
CA SER A 48 -20.52 -24.59 23.36
C SER A 48 -20.15 -23.11 23.32
N LEU A 49 -20.65 -22.40 22.31
CA LEU A 49 -20.33 -21.00 22.08
C LEU A 49 -21.49 -20.15 22.57
N PRO A 50 -21.24 -19.14 23.43
CA PRO A 50 -22.29 -18.22 23.84
C PRO A 50 -22.84 -17.49 22.61
N ALA A 51 -24.16 -17.43 22.52
CA ALA A 51 -24.83 -16.63 21.50
C ALA A 51 -24.45 -15.15 21.68
N LEU A 52 -24.14 -14.48 20.58
CA LEU A 52 -23.87 -13.04 20.63
C LEU A 52 -25.13 -12.30 21.10
N PRO A 53 -24.99 -11.24 21.92
CA PRO A 53 -26.11 -10.38 22.25
C PRO A 53 -26.80 -9.85 20.99
N VAL A 54 -28.13 -9.70 21.06
CA VAL A 54 -28.91 -9.15 19.94
C VAL A 54 -28.51 -7.70 19.72
N TYR A 55 -28.07 -7.39 18.50
CA TYR A 55 -27.84 -6.02 18.06
C TYR A 55 -29.10 -5.47 17.41
N ALA A 56 -29.78 -4.54 18.11
CA ALA A 56 -30.94 -3.84 17.59
C ALA A 56 -30.49 -2.82 16.52
N VAL A 57 -30.89 -3.05 15.29
CA VAL A 57 -30.57 -2.16 14.17
C VAL A 57 -31.40 -0.89 14.26
N GLY A 58 -30.75 0.24 14.50
CA GLY A 58 -31.36 1.57 14.38
C GLY A 58 -31.41 2.08 12.92
N THR A 59 -31.88 3.32 12.76
CA THR A 59 -31.88 4.02 11.47
C THR A 59 -30.46 4.10 10.91
N ARG A 60 -30.32 3.87 9.59
CA ARG A 60 -29.02 3.95 8.92
C ARG A 60 -28.52 5.40 8.91
N CYS A 61 -27.33 5.63 9.43
CA CYS A 61 -26.64 6.91 9.35
C CYS A 61 -25.58 6.86 8.24
N GLY A 62 -25.48 7.93 7.46
CA GLY A 62 -24.39 8.14 6.51
C GLY A 62 -23.15 8.75 7.17
N PRO A 63 -22.08 8.98 6.39
CA PRO A 63 -20.91 9.71 6.90
C PRO A 63 -21.32 11.10 7.38
N PRO A 64 -20.69 11.62 8.44
CA PRO A 64 -20.92 12.98 8.89
C PRO A 64 -20.53 13.98 7.81
N THR A 65 -21.22 15.13 7.78
CA THR A 65 -20.80 16.25 6.93
C THR A 65 -19.49 16.80 7.46
N ARG A 66 -18.49 16.96 6.59
CA ARG A 66 -17.15 17.43 6.92
C ARG A 66 -16.72 18.53 5.96
N SER A 67 -15.88 19.44 6.45
CA SER A 67 -15.18 20.41 5.59
C SER A 67 -14.19 19.70 4.68
N TYR A 68 -13.84 20.34 3.57
CA TYR A 68 -12.73 19.86 2.74
C TYR A 68 -11.40 20.11 3.47
N VAL A 69 -10.55 19.08 3.54
CA VAL A 69 -9.16 19.20 3.99
C VAL A 69 -8.27 18.87 2.80
N GLU A 70 -7.41 19.81 2.45
CA GLU A 70 -6.46 19.62 1.37
C GLU A 70 -5.33 18.69 1.82
N VAL A 71 -5.16 17.57 1.12
CA VAL A 71 -4.04 16.66 1.32
C VAL A 71 -2.93 17.08 0.38
N LYS A 72 -1.76 17.44 0.94
CA LYS A 72 -0.57 17.81 0.16
C LYS A 72 -0.15 16.67 -0.77
N THR A 73 -0.07 16.93 -2.05
CA THR A 73 0.36 15.95 -3.07
C THR A 73 1.85 16.02 -3.39
N ASP A 74 2.56 17.05 -2.93
CA ASP A 74 4.00 17.24 -3.17
C ASP A 74 4.84 16.06 -2.65
N ILE A 75 4.34 15.36 -1.62
CA ILE A 75 4.96 14.14 -1.08
C ILE A 75 5.10 13.02 -2.12
N CYS A 76 4.26 13.00 -3.16
CA CYS A 76 4.38 12.06 -4.27
C CYS A 76 5.60 12.36 -5.14
N ALA A 77 6.02 13.62 -5.25
CA ALA A 77 7.20 14.01 -6.02
C ALA A 77 8.48 13.45 -5.38
N ASP A 78 8.58 13.45 -4.05
CA ASP A 78 9.71 12.85 -3.33
C ASP A 78 9.77 11.32 -3.53
N ALA A 79 8.61 10.66 -3.47
CA ALA A 79 8.52 9.22 -3.73
C ALA A 79 8.92 8.89 -5.19
N LEU A 80 8.50 9.71 -6.15
CA LEU A 80 8.88 9.59 -7.56
C LEU A 80 10.40 9.77 -7.73
N LYS A 81 10.98 10.78 -7.08
CA LYS A 81 12.41 11.06 -7.13
C LYS A 81 13.25 9.89 -6.59
N LYS A 82 12.81 9.26 -5.51
CA LYS A 82 13.42 8.02 -4.97
C LYS A 82 13.32 6.86 -5.97
N ASN A 83 12.16 6.70 -6.63
CA ASN A 83 12.00 5.67 -7.67
C ASN A 83 12.88 5.94 -8.90
N PHE A 84 13.07 7.21 -9.27
CA PHE A 84 13.97 7.59 -10.35
C PHE A 84 15.43 7.29 -10.01
N LEU A 85 15.88 7.60 -8.79
CA LEU A 85 17.22 7.23 -8.33
C LEU A 85 17.45 5.73 -8.44
N TRP A 86 16.51 4.91 -7.95
CA TRP A 86 16.55 3.47 -8.09
C TRP A 86 16.69 3.00 -9.55
N LEU A 87 15.93 3.61 -10.47
CA LEU A 87 15.98 3.30 -11.90
C LEU A 87 17.38 3.57 -12.47
N VAL A 88 17.92 4.78 -12.25
CA VAL A 88 19.22 5.16 -12.83
C VAL A 88 20.38 4.34 -12.24
N CYS A 89 20.32 3.97 -10.95
CA CYS A 89 21.27 3.03 -10.36
C CYS A 89 21.24 1.67 -11.07
N ARG A 90 20.04 1.13 -11.33
CA ARG A 90 19.89 -0.16 -12.04
C ARG A 90 20.24 -0.09 -13.53
N LEU A 91 20.17 1.09 -14.14
CA LEU A 91 20.65 1.33 -15.51
C LEU A 91 22.18 1.36 -15.56
N HIS A 92 22.83 2.01 -14.57
CA HIS A 92 24.28 2.06 -14.47
C HIS A 92 24.92 0.68 -14.29
N SER A 93 24.30 -0.20 -13.49
CA SER A 93 24.77 -1.57 -13.25
C SER A 93 24.12 -2.61 -14.18
N ALA A 94 23.75 -2.27 -15.42
CA ALA A 94 22.95 -3.17 -16.28
C ALA A 94 23.64 -4.50 -16.63
N THR A 95 24.96 -4.51 -16.84
CA THR A 95 25.73 -5.70 -17.26
C THR A 95 26.04 -6.64 -16.10
N ASN A 96 26.21 -6.10 -14.88
CA ASN A 96 26.40 -6.86 -13.65
C ASN A 96 25.51 -6.27 -12.55
N GLN A 97 24.23 -6.65 -12.59
CA GLN A 97 23.18 -6.02 -11.78
C GLN A 97 23.37 -6.30 -10.28
N SER A 98 24.06 -5.38 -9.61
CA SER A 98 24.28 -5.38 -8.16
C SER A 98 23.14 -4.71 -7.38
N VAL A 99 22.42 -3.78 -8.02
CA VAL A 99 21.33 -3.04 -7.38
C VAL A 99 20.08 -3.92 -7.33
N PRO A 100 19.49 -4.19 -6.15
CA PRO A 100 18.33 -5.06 -6.05
C PRO A 100 17.08 -4.50 -6.75
N SER A 101 16.08 -5.38 -6.94
CA SER A 101 14.75 -4.95 -7.38
C SER A 101 14.14 -3.94 -6.38
N TRP A 102 13.09 -3.22 -6.81
CA TRP A 102 12.49 -2.11 -6.05
C TRP A 102 12.29 -2.40 -4.55
N THR A 103 11.78 -3.58 -4.18
CA THR A 103 11.58 -3.92 -2.76
C THR A 103 12.91 -4.02 -2.01
N GLY A 104 13.90 -4.72 -2.57
CA GLY A 104 15.20 -4.90 -1.94
C GLY A 104 15.97 -3.60 -1.82
N TYR A 105 15.90 -2.74 -2.86
CA TYR A 105 16.51 -1.42 -2.83
C TYR A 105 15.95 -0.57 -1.69
N ASN A 106 14.63 -0.51 -1.55
CA ASN A 106 14.00 0.30 -0.48
C ASN A 106 14.26 -0.26 0.92
N ILE A 107 14.46 -1.58 1.08
CA ILE A 107 14.90 -2.16 2.36
C ILE A 107 16.31 -1.67 2.72
N LEU A 108 17.24 -1.71 1.77
CA LEU A 108 18.63 -1.26 2.00
C LEU A 108 18.72 0.26 2.21
N ALA A 109 17.92 1.03 1.46
CA ALA A 109 17.87 2.49 1.55
C ALA A 109 17.27 3.02 2.86
N SER A 110 16.73 2.16 3.73
CA SER A 110 16.10 2.54 5.00
C SER A 110 16.83 1.98 6.22
N ASN A 111 18.15 1.80 6.12
CA ASN A 111 18.97 1.21 7.18
C ASN A 111 19.37 2.17 8.32
N SER A 112 18.97 3.45 8.28
CA SER A 112 19.15 4.41 9.37
C SER A 112 18.12 4.28 10.49
N VAL A 113 17.06 3.50 10.30
CA VAL A 113 15.98 3.35 11.28
C VAL A 113 16.08 1.99 11.94
N ASP A 114 16.27 1.97 13.26
CA ASP A 114 16.14 0.75 14.05
C ASP A 114 14.70 0.23 13.97
N VAL A 115 14.50 -0.87 13.23
CA VAL A 115 13.20 -1.51 13.12
C VAL A 115 12.98 -2.40 14.33
N ILE A 116 12.09 -1.98 15.23
CA ILE A 116 11.61 -2.84 16.31
C ILE A 116 10.71 -3.93 15.70
N PRO A 117 11.08 -5.22 15.78
CA PRO A 117 10.24 -6.30 15.27
C PRO A 117 8.86 -6.27 15.93
N SER A 118 7.80 -6.57 15.19
CA SER A 118 6.47 -6.71 15.79
C SER A 118 6.22 -8.15 16.25
N VAL A 119 5.45 -8.31 17.32
CA VAL A 119 4.84 -9.57 17.74
C VAL A 119 3.45 -9.66 17.11
N VAL A 120 3.18 -10.78 16.47
CA VAL A 120 1.88 -11.09 15.87
C VAL A 120 1.15 -12.06 16.79
N SER A 121 -0.01 -11.66 17.28
CA SER A 121 -0.88 -12.46 18.15
C SER A 121 -2.24 -12.63 17.50
N TYR A 122 -2.87 -13.78 17.69
CA TYR A 122 -4.24 -14.02 17.23
C TYR A 122 -5.23 -13.61 18.32
N LEU A 123 -6.22 -12.82 17.96
CA LEU A 123 -7.34 -12.49 18.83
C LEU A 123 -8.33 -13.65 18.88
N PRO A 124 -9.13 -13.77 19.96
CA PRO A 124 -10.18 -14.78 20.04
C PRO A 124 -11.10 -14.75 18.81
N THR A 125 -11.29 -15.91 18.18
CA THR A 125 -12.20 -16.03 17.03
C THR A 125 -13.64 -15.76 17.46
N ILE A 126 -14.33 -14.88 16.73
CA ILE A 126 -15.76 -14.71 16.87
C ILE A 126 -16.44 -15.72 15.96
N ASN A 127 -17.09 -16.72 16.56
CA ASN A 127 -17.77 -17.80 15.85
C ASN A 127 -19.18 -17.37 15.40
N ALA A 128 -19.23 -16.30 14.63
CA ALA A 128 -20.44 -15.82 13.99
C ALA A 128 -20.11 -15.22 12.60
N PRO A 129 -21.06 -15.22 11.65
CA PRO A 129 -20.82 -14.67 10.32
C PRO A 129 -20.52 -13.17 10.38
N ALA A 130 -19.41 -12.72 9.77
CA ALA A 130 -19.11 -11.29 9.60
C ALA A 130 -20.18 -10.53 8.79
N THR A 131 -21.11 -11.25 8.16
CA THR A 131 -22.27 -10.64 7.52
C THR A 131 -23.27 -10.04 8.52
N GLN A 132 -23.29 -10.52 9.77
CA GLN A 132 -24.23 -10.09 10.80
C GLN A 132 -23.73 -8.84 11.55
N ARG A 133 -24.62 -7.87 11.77
CA ARG A 133 -24.28 -6.64 12.51
C ARG A 133 -23.93 -6.90 13.98
N ALA A 134 -24.53 -7.91 14.60
CA ALA A 134 -24.16 -8.34 15.96
C ALA A 134 -22.68 -8.76 16.05
N THR A 135 -22.18 -9.48 15.05
CA THR A 135 -20.77 -9.85 14.94
C THR A 135 -19.86 -8.64 14.79
N VAL A 136 -20.24 -7.68 13.93
CA VAL A 136 -19.46 -6.45 13.74
C VAL A 136 -19.45 -5.59 15.01
N HIS A 137 -20.57 -5.52 15.72
CA HIS A 137 -20.67 -4.81 17.00
C HIS A 137 -19.82 -5.47 18.09
N GLU A 138 -19.79 -6.81 18.13
CA GLU A 138 -18.91 -7.56 19.04
C GLU A 138 -17.43 -7.29 18.76
N ILE A 139 -17.01 -7.17 17.49
CA ILE A 139 -15.63 -6.79 17.14
C ILE A 139 -15.27 -5.44 17.79
N LEU A 140 -16.15 -4.45 17.71
CA LEU A 140 -15.92 -3.12 18.31
C LEU A 140 -15.86 -3.18 19.84
N LEU A 141 -16.68 -4.03 20.47
CA LEU A 141 -16.65 -4.24 21.90
C LEU A 141 -15.35 -4.90 22.35
N GLN A 142 -14.89 -5.94 21.65
CA GLN A 142 -13.60 -6.59 21.92
C GLN A 142 -12.44 -5.62 21.73
N SER A 143 -12.43 -4.83 20.66
CA SER A 143 -11.43 -3.77 20.45
C SER A 143 -11.42 -2.79 21.62
N LYS A 144 -12.58 -2.32 22.10
CA LYS A 144 -12.66 -1.44 23.27
C LYS A 144 -12.10 -2.08 24.54
N ASN A 145 -12.42 -3.35 24.79
CA ASN A 145 -11.90 -4.08 25.95
C ASN A 145 -10.37 -4.22 25.88
N ILE A 146 -9.83 -4.56 24.70
CA ILE A 146 -8.38 -4.65 24.47
C ILE A 146 -7.72 -3.28 24.73
N MET A 147 -8.31 -2.18 24.26
CA MET A 147 -7.80 -0.83 24.52
C MET A 147 -7.72 -0.54 26.02
N THR A 148 -8.78 -0.85 26.77
CA THR A 148 -8.83 -0.66 28.21
C THR A 148 -7.78 -1.52 28.93
N SER A 149 -7.66 -2.80 28.58
CA SER A 149 -6.68 -3.71 29.20
C SER A 149 -5.24 -3.30 28.92
N LEU A 150 -4.96 -2.80 27.72
CA LEU A 150 -3.63 -2.38 27.30
C LEU A 150 -3.33 -0.89 27.57
N HIS A 151 -4.27 -0.16 28.18
CA HIS A 151 -4.15 1.27 28.47
C HIS A 151 -3.82 2.11 27.22
N ILE A 152 -4.42 1.73 26.08
CA ILE A 152 -4.24 2.39 24.78
C ILE A 152 -5.33 3.45 24.60
N SER A 153 -4.93 4.71 24.40
CA SER A 153 -5.87 5.83 24.23
C SER A 153 -6.65 5.77 22.92
N ASN A 154 -5.99 5.42 21.80
CA ASN A 154 -6.59 5.32 20.46
C ASN A 154 -6.16 4.02 19.79
N MET A 155 -7.08 3.32 19.13
CA MET A 155 -6.77 2.07 18.43
C MET A 155 -7.17 2.17 16.97
N SER A 156 -6.18 2.00 16.10
CA SER A 156 -6.42 1.76 14.69
C SER A 156 -6.79 0.29 14.47
N VAL A 157 -7.93 0.07 13.82
CA VAL A 157 -8.41 -1.27 13.47
C VAL A 157 -8.61 -1.35 11.96
N ALA A 158 -7.83 -2.17 11.25
CA ALA A 158 -8.02 -2.35 9.82
C ALA A 158 -9.02 -3.47 9.49
N PHE A 159 -9.78 -3.24 8.43
CA PHE A 159 -10.82 -4.14 7.96
C PHE A 159 -10.71 -4.32 6.44
N ASP A 160 -11.10 -5.49 5.95
CA ASP A 160 -11.50 -5.59 4.54
C ASP A 160 -12.69 -4.64 4.26
N GLN A 161 -12.95 -4.39 2.98
CA GLN A 161 -13.94 -3.40 2.57
C GLN A 161 -15.36 -3.71 3.08
N ALA A 162 -15.77 -4.98 3.03
CA ALA A 162 -17.13 -5.37 3.37
C ALA A 162 -17.40 -5.22 4.88
N LEU A 163 -16.42 -5.56 5.72
CA LEU A 163 -16.45 -5.29 7.16
C LEU A 163 -16.34 -3.80 7.44
N TYR A 164 -15.42 -3.09 6.78
CA TYR A 164 -15.21 -1.65 6.95
C TYR A 164 -16.53 -0.87 6.79
N CYS A 165 -17.29 -1.15 5.73
CA CYS A 165 -18.57 -0.45 5.49
C CYS A 165 -19.59 -0.64 6.62
N LYS A 166 -19.60 -1.82 7.26
CA LYS A 166 -20.53 -2.10 8.37
C LYS A 166 -20.05 -1.48 9.66
N VAL A 167 -18.72 -1.53 9.89
CA VAL A 167 -18.09 -0.89 11.03
C VAL A 167 -18.36 0.61 11.01
N THR A 168 -18.15 1.27 9.88
CA THR A 168 -18.38 2.72 9.76
C THR A 168 -19.85 3.08 9.95
N GLU A 169 -20.79 2.31 9.41
CA GLU A 169 -22.22 2.53 9.69
C GLU A 169 -22.56 2.46 11.18
N ILE A 170 -22.00 1.47 11.91
CA ILE A 170 -22.21 1.34 13.36
C ILE A 170 -21.57 2.52 14.10
N LEU A 171 -20.36 2.92 13.70
CA LEU A 171 -19.64 4.05 14.33
C LEU A 171 -20.33 5.39 14.07
N TRP A 172 -20.90 5.61 12.88
CA TRP A 172 -21.68 6.82 12.57
C TRP A 172 -22.98 6.87 13.37
N ALA A 173 -23.61 5.73 13.62
CA ALA A 173 -24.81 5.65 14.46
C ALA A 173 -24.53 5.77 15.96
N HIS A 174 -23.32 5.43 16.42
CA HIS A 174 -22.94 5.35 17.85
C HIS A 174 -21.57 5.97 18.13
N ARG A 175 -21.37 7.22 17.67
CA ARG A 175 -20.05 7.89 17.72
C ARG A 175 -19.52 8.07 19.14
N ASP A 176 -20.43 8.28 20.09
CA ASP A 176 -20.19 8.42 21.53
C ASP A 176 -19.72 7.13 22.21
N ARG A 177 -20.08 5.96 21.66
CA ARG A 177 -19.79 4.67 22.28
C ARG A 177 -18.35 4.18 22.02
N PHE A 178 -17.81 4.57 20.87
CA PHE A 178 -16.51 4.12 20.36
C PHE A 178 -15.62 5.28 19.85
N PRO A 179 -15.47 6.37 20.63
CA PRO A 179 -14.82 7.59 20.15
C PRO A 179 -13.36 7.37 19.77
N ASN A 180 -12.70 6.39 20.39
CA ASN A 180 -11.26 6.14 20.25
C ASN A 180 -10.89 5.00 19.28
N ILE A 181 -11.88 4.37 18.65
CA ILE A 181 -11.63 3.39 17.59
C ILE A 181 -11.51 4.13 16.25
N VAL A 182 -10.44 3.85 15.51
CA VAL A 182 -10.18 4.40 14.18
C VAL A 182 -10.28 3.26 13.16
N PRO A 183 -11.38 3.15 12.40
CA PRO A 183 -11.49 2.13 11.37
C PRO A 183 -10.61 2.50 10.17
N ARG A 184 -9.76 1.56 9.73
CA ARG A 184 -8.96 1.69 8.51
C ARG A 184 -9.41 0.70 7.44
N LEU A 185 -9.40 1.14 6.18
CA LEU A 185 -9.46 0.19 5.06
C LEU A 185 -8.11 -0.52 4.93
N GLY A 186 -8.14 -1.84 4.84
CA GLY A 186 -6.95 -2.67 4.73
C GLY A 186 -6.18 -2.39 3.44
N VAL A 187 -4.94 -1.90 3.57
CA VAL A 187 -4.06 -1.54 2.45
C VAL A 187 -3.87 -2.70 1.46
N PHE A 188 -3.74 -3.93 1.99
CA PHE A 188 -3.62 -5.14 1.16
C PHE A 188 -4.77 -5.28 0.15
N HIS A 189 -6.02 -5.21 0.63
CA HIS A 189 -7.19 -5.34 -0.24
C HIS A 189 -7.37 -4.15 -1.17
N THR A 190 -7.01 -2.94 -0.72
CA THR A 190 -6.98 -1.75 -1.58
C THR A 190 -6.01 -1.92 -2.75
N ILE A 191 -4.80 -2.44 -2.49
CA ILE A 191 -3.81 -2.73 -3.55
C ILE A 191 -4.32 -3.84 -4.48
N CYS A 192 -4.81 -4.98 -3.95
CA CYS A 192 -5.36 -6.06 -4.78
C CYS A 192 -6.45 -5.55 -5.73
N MET A 193 -7.38 -4.75 -5.20
CA MET A 193 -8.44 -4.15 -6.01
C MET A 193 -7.87 -3.23 -7.09
N PHE A 194 -6.91 -2.37 -6.74
CA PHE A 194 -6.36 -1.42 -7.69
C PHE A 194 -5.50 -2.10 -8.78
N LEU A 195 -4.84 -3.20 -8.46
CA LEU A 195 -4.19 -4.09 -9.44
C LEU A 195 -5.23 -4.66 -10.43
N GLY A 196 -6.39 -5.09 -9.93
CA GLY A 196 -7.51 -5.49 -10.78
C GLY A 196 -8.02 -4.37 -11.70
N VAL A 197 -8.01 -3.12 -11.25
CA VAL A 197 -8.32 -1.95 -12.08
C VAL A 197 -7.27 -1.74 -13.18
N ILE A 198 -5.98 -1.87 -12.85
CA ILE A 198 -4.89 -1.84 -13.85
C ILE A 198 -5.11 -2.97 -14.88
N ALA A 199 -5.39 -4.19 -14.44
CA ALA A 199 -5.66 -5.30 -15.36
C ALA A 199 -6.86 -5.03 -16.27
N LYS A 200 -7.98 -4.53 -15.74
CA LYS A 200 -9.17 -4.17 -16.54
C LYS A 200 -8.82 -3.20 -17.68
N ARG A 201 -7.90 -2.25 -17.44
CA ARG A 201 -7.43 -1.29 -18.45
C ARG A 201 -6.48 -1.89 -19.49
N PHE A 202 -5.52 -2.71 -19.06
CA PHE A 202 -4.35 -3.04 -19.90
C PHE A 202 -4.31 -4.49 -20.40
N GLN A 203 -5.07 -5.41 -19.81
CA GLN A 203 -4.96 -6.85 -20.12
C GLN A 203 -5.17 -7.15 -21.61
N ALA A 204 -6.18 -6.54 -22.21
CA ALA A 204 -6.53 -6.73 -23.62
C ALA A 204 -5.71 -5.83 -24.57
N ALA A 205 -4.91 -4.92 -24.02
CA ALA A 205 -4.02 -4.04 -24.77
C ALA A 205 -2.60 -4.61 -24.88
N GLY A 206 -2.42 -5.91 -24.65
CA GLY A 206 -1.13 -6.62 -24.75
C GLY A 206 -0.41 -6.85 -23.42
N LEU A 207 -0.88 -6.32 -22.29
CA LEU A 207 -0.24 -6.59 -20.99
C LEU A 207 -0.27 -8.09 -20.64
N ARG A 208 -1.37 -8.78 -20.98
CA ARG A 208 -1.50 -10.22 -20.78
C ARG A 208 -0.46 -10.98 -21.58
N ASP A 209 -0.31 -10.62 -22.86
CA ASP A 209 0.61 -11.29 -23.77
C ASP A 209 2.05 -11.04 -23.35
N ILE A 210 2.41 -9.81 -22.99
CA ILE A 210 3.75 -9.50 -22.45
C ILE A 210 4.01 -10.33 -21.18
N CYS A 211 3.02 -10.48 -20.29
CA CYS A 211 3.16 -11.28 -19.07
C CYS A 211 3.55 -12.74 -19.35
N ILE A 212 3.01 -13.32 -20.42
CA ILE A 212 3.23 -14.71 -20.84
C ILE A 212 4.52 -14.83 -21.65
N GLU A 213 4.60 -14.08 -22.75
CA GLU A 213 5.65 -14.21 -23.76
C GLU A 213 7.03 -13.76 -23.24
N SER A 214 7.08 -12.88 -22.24
CA SER A 214 8.34 -12.54 -21.55
C SER A 214 8.85 -13.65 -20.63
N GLY A 215 8.07 -14.71 -20.39
CA GLY A 215 8.37 -15.74 -19.42
C GLY A 215 8.23 -15.29 -17.95
N ALA A 216 7.70 -14.08 -17.71
CA ALA A 216 7.52 -13.56 -16.35
C ALA A 216 6.50 -14.39 -15.55
N MET A 217 5.44 -14.89 -16.22
CA MET A 217 4.43 -15.75 -15.63
C MET A 217 4.00 -16.86 -16.60
N ALA A 218 3.77 -18.06 -16.06
CA ALA A 218 3.12 -19.14 -16.81
C ALA A 218 1.65 -18.82 -17.07
N GLU A 219 1.14 -19.17 -18.25
CA GLU A 219 -0.23 -18.86 -18.71
C GLU A 219 -1.31 -19.21 -17.67
N GLY A 220 -1.24 -20.40 -17.07
CA GLY A 220 -2.21 -20.85 -16.05
C GLY A 220 -2.23 -20.02 -14.76
N SER A 221 -1.30 -19.08 -14.59
CA SER A 221 -1.27 -18.17 -13.44
C SER A 221 -1.68 -16.73 -13.75
N VAL A 222 -1.77 -16.35 -15.03
CA VAL A 222 -1.81 -14.94 -15.44
C VAL A 222 -3.06 -14.23 -14.97
N SER A 223 -4.24 -14.84 -15.09
CA SER A 223 -5.49 -14.20 -14.65
C SER A 223 -5.39 -13.76 -13.19
N GLY A 224 -5.05 -14.70 -12.30
CA GLY A 224 -4.86 -14.43 -10.87
C GLY A 224 -3.71 -13.46 -10.55
N VAL A 225 -2.74 -13.28 -11.45
CA VAL A 225 -1.65 -12.30 -11.28
C VAL A 225 -2.13 -10.92 -11.68
N LEU A 226 -2.79 -10.78 -12.83
CA LEU A 226 -3.24 -9.48 -13.32
C LEU A 226 -4.38 -8.93 -12.44
N ASP A 227 -5.36 -9.76 -12.07
CA ASP A 227 -6.49 -9.34 -11.25
C ASP A 227 -6.15 -9.05 -9.76
N GLY A 228 -4.90 -9.26 -9.37
CA GLY A 228 -4.40 -9.00 -8.01
C GLY A 228 -4.67 -10.11 -6.99
N HIS A 229 -5.34 -11.22 -7.35
CA HIS A 229 -5.63 -12.31 -6.41
C HIS A 229 -4.37 -13.02 -5.90
N LYS A 230 -3.33 -13.13 -6.74
CA LYS A 230 -2.00 -13.64 -6.38
C LYS A 230 -1.09 -12.48 -5.99
N TYR A 231 -1.44 -11.75 -4.94
CA TYR A 231 -0.84 -10.47 -4.52
C TYR A 231 0.69 -10.37 -4.72
N ASN A 232 1.47 -11.27 -4.12
CA ASN A 232 2.93 -11.22 -4.21
C ASN A 232 3.46 -11.36 -5.64
N ARG A 233 2.82 -12.23 -6.45
CA ARG A 233 3.18 -12.42 -7.86
C ARG A 233 2.73 -11.23 -8.71
N SER A 234 1.53 -10.70 -8.44
CA SER A 234 0.99 -9.50 -9.08
C SER A 234 1.93 -8.30 -8.88
N LEU A 235 2.22 -7.96 -7.61
CA LEU A 235 3.08 -6.84 -7.29
C LEU A 235 4.49 -6.99 -7.86
N ARG A 236 5.03 -8.22 -7.88
CA ARG A 236 6.32 -8.51 -8.52
C ARG A 236 6.26 -8.24 -10.03
N PHE A 237 5.23 -8.71 -10.73
CA PHE A 237 5.07 -8.50 -12.16
C PHE A 237 4.95 -7.01 -12.50
N HIS A 238 4.09 -6.27 -11.80
CA HIS A 238 3.92 -4.85 -12.06
C HIS A 238 5.19 -4.03 -11.80
N LYS A 239 6.01 -4.40 -10.79
CA LYS A 239 7.34 -3.80 -10.56
C LYS A 239 8.32 -4.06 -11.71
N ILE A 240 8.34 -5.28 -12.23
CA ILE A 240 9.21 -5.65 -13.38
C ILE A 240 8.76 -4.88 -14.63
N MET A 241 7.45 -4.86 -14.91
CA MET A 241 6.89 -4.13 -16.05
C MET A 241 7.15 -2.63 -15.96
N TYR A 242 7.00 -2.05 -14.77
CA TYR A 242 7.32 -0.65 -14.50
C TYR A 242 8.79 -0.33 -14.82
N GLU A 243 9.72 -1.17 -14.36
CA GLU A 243 11.14 -1.04 -14.71
C GLU A 243 11.38 -1.16 -16.22
N ALA A 244 10.81 -2.17 -16.85
CA ALA A 244 11.00 -2.45 -18.28
C ALA A 244 10.52 -1.26 -19.14
N LEU A 245 9.34 -0.72 -18.85
CA LEU A 245 8.81 0.45 -19.56
C LEU A 245 9.68 1.70 -19.32
N LEU A 246 10.12 1.93 -18.08
CA LEU A 246 10.99 3.06 -17.79
C LEU A 246 12.37 2.94 -18.43
N ARG A 247 12.90 1.73 -18.62
CA ARG A 247 14.13 1.50 -19.41
C ARG A 247 13.91 1.85 -20.89
N LEU A 248 12.76 1.51 -21.47
CA LEU A 248 12.42 1.89 -22.84
C LEU A 248 12.27 3.41 -23.00
N VAL A 249 11.67 4.06 -21.99
CA VAL A 249 11.61 5.53 -21.92
C VAL A 249 13.02 6.11 -21.81
N TRP A 250 13.85 5.59 -20.92
CA TRP A 250 15.23 6.03 -20.74
C TRP A 250 16.05 5.94 -22.03
N ASN A 251 15.85 4.91 -22.85
CA ASN A 251 16.57 4.79 -24.13
C ASN A 251 16.33 5.95 -25.11
N GLN A 252 15.18 6.63 -25.00
CA GLN A 252 14.84 7.78 -25.85
C GLN A 252 15.23 9.12 -25.20
N PHE A 253 15.47 9.13 -23.88
CA PHE A 253 15.73 10.33 -23.12
C PHE A 253 17.02 11.07 -23.55
N PRO A 254 18.17 10.42 -23.79
CA PRO A 254 19.39 11.11 -24.23
C PRO A 254 19.20 11.90 -25.51
N GLN A 255 18.55 11.32 -26.53
CA GLN A 255 18.28 11.99 -27.78
C GLN A 255 17.38 13.22 -27.56
N TRP A 256 16.28 13.05 -26.81
CA TRP A 256 15.39 14.15 -26.48
C TRP A 256 16.10 15.26 -25.70
N LEU A 257 16.98 14.91 -24.75
CA LEU A 257 17.75 15.86 -23.96
C LEU A 257 18.67 16.70 -24.86
N THR A 258 19.42 16.06 -25.77
CA THR A 258 20.29 16.77 -26.71
C THR A 258 19.52 17.70 -27.64
N GLU A 259 18.33 17.29 -28.10
CA GLU A 259 17.49 18.09 -29.01
C GLU A 259 16.82 19.30 -28.31
N ASN A 260 16.44 19.17 -27.04
CA ASN A 260 15.66 20.19 -26.31
C ASN A 260 16.48 21.02 -25.33
N HIS A 261 17.60 20.48 -24.83
CA HIS A 261 18.49 21.10 -23.85
C HIS A 261 19.97 20.82 -24.19
N PRO A 262 20.50 21.39 -25.28
CA PRO A 262 21.86 21.09 -25.75
C PRO A 262 22.95 21.37 -24.70
N ASP A 263 22.75 22.38 -23.85
CA ASP A 263 23.67 22.74 -22.75
C ASP A 263 23.69 21.72 -21.59
N ALA A 264 22.81 20.72 -21.63
CA ALA A 264 22.64 19.72 -20.57
C ALA A 264 23.20 18.34 -20.93
N HIS A 265 23.77 18.15 -22.13
CA HIS A 265 24.22 16.85 -22.62
C HIS A 265 25.24 16.18 -21.68
N ASP A 266 26.24 16.94 -21.23
CA ASP A 266 27.32 16.48 -20.34
C ASP A 266 26.80 15.90 -19.00
N LEU A 267 25.57 16.24 -18.58
CA LEU A 267 25.00 15.71 -17.34
C LEU A 267 24.88 14.18 -17.39
N LEU A 268 24.62 13.59 -18.55
CA LEU A 268 24.49 12.14 -18.71
C LEU A 268 25.84 11.43 -18.62
N ASP A 269 26.93 12.10 -18.99
CA ASP A 269 28.29 11.59 -18.85
C ASP A 269 28.78 11.66 -17.39
N ILE A 270 28.33 12.68 -16.64
CA ILE A 270 28.69 12.87 -15.23
C ILE A 270 27.83 11.99 -14.30
N LEU A 271 26.59 11.68 -14.67
CA LEU A 271 25.66 10.92 -13.83
C LEU A 271 26.23 9.56 -13.36
N PRO A 272 26.88 8.73 -14.22
CA PRO A 272 27.56 7.51 -13.78
C PRO A 272 28.55 7.71 -12.62
N LEU A 273 29.31 8.80 -12.62
CA LEU A 273 30.26 9.11 -11.55
C LEU A 273 29.55 9.42 -10.23
N VAL A 274 28.37 10.06 -10.29
CA VAL A 274 27.53 10.29 -9.11
C VAL A 274 26.97 8.97 -8.57
N LEU A 275 26.63 8.04 -9.45
CA LEU A 275 26.03 6.75 -9.09
C LEU A 275 27.04 5.68 -8.69
N SER A 276 28.35 5.91 -8.90
CA SER A 276 29.39 4.94 -8.53
C SER A 276 29.41 4.63 -7.04
N VAL A 277 28.95 5.55 -6.18
CA VAL A 277 28.82 5.34 -4.73
C VAL A 277 27.98 4.10 -4.39
N PHE A 278 27.05 3.71 -5.27
CA PHE A 278 26.22 2.52 -5.10
C PHE A 278 26.97 1.20 -5.32
N SER A 279 28.21 1.22 -5.83
CA SER A 279 29.05 0.02 -5.89
C SER A 279 29.55 -0.42 -4.52
N GLU A 280 29.68 0.52 -3.56
CA GLU A 280 30.13 0.24 -2.19
C GLU A 280 28.98 -0.23 -1.29
N GLY A 281 27.74 0.07 -1.66
CA GLY A 281 26.54 -0.38 -0.97
C GLY A 281 25.40 0.63 -1.04
N ILE A 282 24.16 0.15 -0.83
CA ILE A 282 22.99 1.00 -0.71
C ILE A 282 22.71 1.23 0.78
N SER A 283 22.59 2.49 1.19
CA SER A 283 22.21 2.90 2.54
C SER A 283 21.32 4.16 2.48
N SER A 284 20.75 4.55 3.61
CA SER A 284 20.02 5.82 3.70
C SER A 284 20.92 7.01 3.37
N THR A 285 22.16 7.02 3.86
CA THR A 285 23.12 8.11 3.64
C THR A 285 23.49 8.22 2.16
N THR A 286 23.82 7.10 1.50
CA THR A 286 24.20 7.15 0.08
C THR A 286 23.03 7.60 -0.79
N VAL A 287 21.79 7.25 -0.42
CA VAL A 287 20.58 7.74 -1.07
C VAL A 287 20.38 9.24 -0.86
N GLU A 288 20.41 9.73 0.38
CA GLU A 288 20.22 11.15 0.71
C GLU A 288 21.26 12.04 0.00
N GLU A 289 22.54 11.68 0.09
CA GLU A 289 23.61 12.42 -0.58
C GLU A 289 23.42 12.46 -2.10
N SER A 290 22.99 11.35 -2.71
CA SER A 290 22.73 11.26 -4.15
C SER A 290 21.55 12.12 -4.58
N LEU A 291 20.46 12.13 -3.80
CA LEU A 291 19.29 12.98 -4.05
C LEU A 291 19.63 14.48 -3.97
N ASP A 292 20.67 14.83 -3.21
CA ASP A 292 21.13 16.20 -3.02
C ASP A 292 22.14 16.69 -4.06
N ARG A 293 22.75 15.79 -4.83
CA ARG A 293 23.68 16.18 -5.91
C ARG A 293 22.96 16.99 -7.00
N THR A 294 23.55 18.13 -7.35
CA THR A 294 23.04 19.03 -8.41
C THR A 294 22.84 18.33 -9.74
N VAL A 295 23.78 17.46 -10.15
CA VAL A 295 23.69 16.70 -11.39
C VAL A 295 22.44 15.81 -11.39
N PHE A 296 22.24 15.03 -10.33
CA PHE A 296 21.06 14.19 -10.18
C PHE A 296 19.76 14.99 -10.23
N ARG A 297 19.70 16.12 -9.49
CA ARG A 297 18.51 17.00 -9.47
C ARG A 297 18.17 17.54 -10.87
N LYS A 298 19.17 17.98 -11.63
CA LYS A 298 18.98 18.47 -13.02
C LYS A 298 18.54 17.36 -13.96
N VAL A 299 19.18 16.19 -13.92
CA VAL A 299 18.78 15.05 -14.76
C VAL A 299 17.34 14.61 -14.43
N HIS A 300 17.00 14.52 -13.14
CA HIS A 300 15.64 14.20 -12.71
C HIS A 300 14.62 15.22 -13.21
N GLN A 301 14.94 16.52 -13.15
CA GLN A 301 14.08 17.58 -13.67
C GLN A 301 13.81 17.38 -15.18
N TYR A 302 14.86 17.25 -16.00
CA TYR A 302 14.69 17.03 -17.44
C TYR A 302 13.99 15.71 -17.75
N PHE A 303 14.22 14.67 -16.96
CA PHE A 303 13.49 13.42 -17.12
C PHE A 303 12.00 13.60 -16.84
N CYS A 304 11.61 14.34 -15.79
CA CYS A 304 10.21 14.67 -15.54
C CYS A 304 9.58 15.47 -16.69
N GLU A 305 10.31 16.44 -17.25
CA GLU A 305 9.89 17.18 -18.44
C GLU A 305 9.67 16.24 -19.65
N PHE A 306 10.58 15.29 -19.86
CA PHE A 306 10.45 14.28 -20.90
C PHE A 306 9.25 13.34 -20.69
N LEU A 307 9.01 12.89 -19.45
CA LEU A 307 7.82 12.09 -19.14
C LEU A 307 6.53 12.87 -19.45
N GLN A 308 6.52 14.18 -19.19
CA GLN A 308 5.39 15.04 -19.52
C GLN A 308 5.22 15.22 -21.03
N HIS A 309 6.33 15.33 -21.77
CA HIS A 309 6.33 15.30 -23.24
C HIS A 309 5.70 14.01 -23.78
N LEU A 310 6.08 12.86 -23.24
CA LEU A 310 5.51 11.56 -23.62
C LEU A 310 4.00 11.46 -23.36
N ARG A 311 3.53 12.01 -22.23
CA ARG A 311 2.10 12.02 -21.86
C ARG A 311 1.27 12.93 -22.77
N SER A 312 1.83 14.07 -23.20
CA SER A 312 1.07 15.11 -23.88
C SER A 312 1.25 15.12 -25.40
N GLN A 313 2.44 14.87 -25.92
CA GLN A 313 2.81 15.18 -27.32
C GLN A 313 3.15 13.97 -28.21
N GLN A 314 3.51 12.81 -27.65
CA GLN A 314 3.96 11.62 -28.41
C GLN A 314 2.83 10.69 -28.90
N GLY A 315 1.60 11.20 -28.95
CA GLY A 315 0.43 10.50 -29.49
C GLY A 315 -0.32 9.57 -28.52
N PRO A 316 -1.42 8.94 -28.98
CA PRO A 316 -2.34 8.19 -28.12
C PRO A 316 -1.74 6.93 -27.47
N LEU A 317 -0.88 6.20 -28.19
CA LEU A 317 -0.26 4.97 -27.69
C LEU A 317 0.72 5.26 -26.54
N ALA A 318 1.58 6.27 -26.71
CA ALA A 318 2.50 6.71 -25.67
C ALA A 318 1.72 7.14 -24.42
N ARG A 319 0.70 8.00 -24.58
CA ARG A 319 -0.17 8.43 -23.48
C ARG A 319 -0.84 7.25 -22.76
N PHE A 320 -1.29 6.25 -23.51
CA PHE A 320 -1.91 5.05 -22.94
C PHE A 320 -0.93 4.28 -22.05
N TRP A 321 0.28 3.96 -22.54
CA TRP A 321 1.27 3.23 -21.75
C TRP A 321 1.93 4.08 -20.65
N MET A 322 2.05 5.40 -20.82
CA MET A 322 2.45 6.29 -19.73
C MET A 322 1.44 6.25 -18.58
N SER A 323 0.14 6.13 -18.87
CA SER A 323 -0.87 5.94 -17.81
C SER A 323 -0.70 4.62 -17.04
N TYR A 324 -0.06 3.60 -17.62
CA TYR A 324 0.30 2.39 -16.88
C TYR A 324 1.37 2.69 -15.83
N ILE A 325 2.41 3.44 -16.21
CA ILE A 325 3.47 3.89 -15.30
C ILE A 325 2.85 4.68 -14.15
N ASP A 326 2.00 5.66 -14.47
CA ASP A 326 1.31 6.51 -13.47
C ASP A 326 0.48 5.67 -12.48
N MET A 327 -0.26 4.67 -12.96
CA MET A 327 -1.06 3.80 -12.09
C MET A 327 -0.18 2.88 -11.23
N VAL A 328 0.92 2.35 -11.76
CA VAL A 328 1.84 1.53 -10.97
C VAL A 328 2.60 2.38 -9.93
N GLU A 329 2.94 3.63 -10.22
CA GLU A 329 3.50 4.56 -9.24
C GLU A 329 2.57 4.76 -8.04
N VAL A 330 1.25 4.88 -8.28
CA VAL A 330 0.26 4.97 -7.19
C VAL A 330 0.26 3.69 -6.34
N VAL A 331 0.40 2.50 -6.94
CA VAL A 331 0.57 1.24 -6.18
C VAL A 331 1.84 1.28 -5.34
N LEU A 332 2.97 1.69 -5.93
CA LEU A 332 4.26 1.74 -5.24
C LEU A 332 4.27 2.78 -4.12
N ASN A 333 3.61 3.91 -4.30
CA ASN A 333 3.43 4.94 -3.28
C ASN A 333 2.61 4.41 -2.10
N LEU A 334 1.52 3.68 -2.35
CA LEU A 334 0.73 3.09 -1.27
C LEU A 334 1.51 1.99 -0.52
N VAL A 335 2.30 1.16 -1.24
CA VAL A 335 3.21 0.19 -0.61
C VAL A 335 4.25 0.92 0.25
N ARG A 336 4.91 1.94 -0.30
CA ARG A 336 5.91 2.74 0.40
C ARG A 336 5.32 3.38 1.66
N ALA A 337 4.17 4.04 1.53
CA ALA A 337 3.47 4.68 2.63
C ALA A 337 3.17 3.70 3.77
N SER A 338 2.68 2.51 3.44
CA SER A 338 2.41 1.46 4.43
C SER A 338 3.67 0.92 5.10
N ARG A 339 4.81 0.83 4.38
CA ARG A 339 6.07 0.31 4.94
C ARG A 339 6.81 1.35 5.78
N GLU A 340 6.77 2.61 5.37
CA GLU A 340 7.47 3.73 6.01
C GLU A 340 6.61 4.43 7.08
N GLY A 341 5.33 4.05 7.23
CA GLY A 341 4.40 4.74 8.13
C GLY A 341 4.10 6.18 7.68
N ASN A 342 4.21 6.48 6.38
CA ASN A 342 4.02 7.82 5.84
C ASN A 342 2.54 8.09 5.54
N TRP A 343 1.85 8.71 6.48
CA TRP A 343 0.41 8.99 6.39
C TRP A 343 0.03 9.93 5.24
N ALA A 344 0.81 10.99 5.02
CA ALA A 344 0.56 11.93 3.93
C ALA A 344 0.62 11.23 2.56
N LEU A 345 1.63 10.40 2.32
CA LEU A 345 1.76 9.62 1.09
C LEU A 345 0.64 8.58 0.95
N HIS A 346 0.19 7.98 2.05
CA HIS A 346 -0.97 7.08 2.06
C HIS A 346 -2.22 7.82 1.57
N MET A 347 -2.52 8.99 2.15
CA MET A 347 -3.69 9.78 1.78
C MET A 347 -3.64 10.29 0.33
N ALA A 348 -2.47 10.73 -0.14
CA ALA A 348 -2.27 11.13 -1.53
C ALA A 348 -2.48 9.94 -2.51
N SER A 349 -2.01 8.75 -2.13
CA SER A 349 -2.22 7.53 -2.92
C SER A 349 -3.68 7.12 -2.96
N ILE A 350 -4.39 7.16 -1.82
CA ILE A 350 -5.82 6.85 -1.74
C ILE A 350 -6.64 7.83 -2.60
N ARG A 351 -6.35 9.13 -2.55
CA ARG A 351 -6.98 10.13 -3.41
C ARG A 351 -6.83 9.77 -4.90
N SER A 352 -5.62 9.35 -5.29
CA SER A 352 -5.32 8.95 -6.66
C SER A 352 -6.04 7.67 -7.07
N ILE A 353 -6.20 6.70 -6.16
CA ILE A 353 -6.93 5.44 -6.43
C ILE A 353 -8.43 5.72 -6.63
N ILE A 354 -9.03 6.65 -5.88
CA ILE A 354 -10.46 6.95 -5.94
C ILE A 354 -10.90 7.31 -7.38
N SER A 355 -10.16 8.18 -8.07
CA SER A 355 -10.51 8.58 -9.45
C SER A 355 -10.52 7.39 -10.40
N TRP A 356 -9.54 6.49 -10.28
CA TRP A 356 -9.49 5.27 -11.09
C TRP A 356 -10.60 4.29 -10.75
N THR A 357 -11.00 4.17 -9.48
CA THR A 357 -12.12 3.29 -9.11
C THR A 357 -13.45 3.74 -9.70
N PHE A 358 -13.68 5.05 -9.80
CA PHE A 358 -14.84 5.58 -10.53
C PHE A 358 -14.73 5.30 -12.03
N ALA A 359 -13.57 5.55 -12.63
CA ALA A 359 -13.35 5.38 -14.06
C ALA A 359 -13.49 3.92 -14.56
N TYR A 360 -13.33 2.94 -13.67
CA TYR A 360 -13.34 1.51 -13.99
C TYR A 360 -14.47 0.73 -13.31
N ASP A 361 -15.57 1.40 -12.95
CA ASP A 361 -16.81 0.83 -12.39
C ASP A 361 -16.65 0.05 -11.07
N ASN A 362 -15.61 0.35 -10.29
CA ASN A 362 -15.42 -0.28 -8.98
C ASN A 362 -16.19 0.50 -7.90
N LEU A 363 -17.49 0.70 -8.11
CA LEU A 363 -18.33 1.66 -7.40
C LEU A 363 -18.42 1.40 -5.89
N ASN A 364 -18.40 0.14 -5.47
CA ASN A 364 -18.37 -0.20 -4.06
C ASN A 364 -17.09 0.38 -3.42
N TYR A 365 -15.93 0.09 -4.00
CA TYR A 365 -14.65 0.60 -3.50
C TYR A 365 -14.57 2.12 -3.62
N ALA A 366 -15.06 2.71 -4.70
CA ALA A 366 -15.10 4.16 -4.87
C ALA A 366 -15.84 4.82 -3.70
N ARG A 367 -17.05 4.34 -3.37
CA ARG A 367 -17.85 4.87 -2.24
C ARG A 367 -17.15 4.69 -0.89
N SER A 368 -16.63 3.48 -0.61
CA SER A 368 -15.94 3.20 0.66
C SER A 368 -14.66 4.02 0.81
N LEU A 369 -13.87 4.16 -0.25
CA LEU A 369 -12.62 4.92 -0.26
C LEU A 369 -12.88 6.43 -0.16
N THR A 370 -13.94 6.95 -0.78
CA THR A 370 -14.32 8.36 -0.62
C THR A 370 -14.70 8.67 0.83
N ALA A 371 -15.54 7.84 1.45
CA ALA A 371 -15.88 8.00 2.87
C ALA A 371 -14.64 7.86 3.76
N TYR A 372 -13.81 6.85 3.51
CA TYR A 372 -12.55 6.65 4.23
C TYR A 372 -11.61 7.85 4.10
N TYR A 373 -11.42 8.37 2.89
CA TYR A 373 -10.56 9.53 2.64
C TYR A 373 -11.06 10.77 3.39
N SER A 374 -12.37 11.02 3.38
CA SER A 374 -12.98 12.14 4.11
C SER A 374 -12.80 12.03 5.62
N GLU A 375 -12.96 10.84 6.21
CA GLU A 375 -12.74 10.63 7.64
C GLU A 375 -11.25 10.75 7.99
N MET A 376 -10.39 10.10 7.23
CA MET A 376 -8.96 10.00 7.51
C MET A 376 -8.19 11.30 7.26
N SER A 377 -8.69 12.19 6.41
CA SER A 377 -8.07 13.51 6.20
C SER A 377 -8.20 14.42 7.42
N HIS A 378 -9.11 14.13 8.34
CA HIS A 378 -9.34 14.92 9.55
C HIS A 378 -8.69 14.31 10.80
N ILE A 379 -8.06 13.14 10.67
CA ILE A 379 -7.63 12.36 11.84
C ILE A 379 -6.59 13.09 12.69
N GLU A 380 -5.64 13.79 12.05
CA GLU A 380 -4.59 14.54 12.75
C GLU A 380 -5.16 15.72 13.57
N HIS A 381 -6.32 16.24 13.18
CA HIS A 381 -7.02 17.31 13.92
C HIS A 381 -7.91 16.77 15.03
N GLU A 382 -8.54 15.60 14.82
CA GLU A 382 -9.50 15.03 15.76
C GLU A 382 -8.87 14.10 16.80
N LYS A 383 -7.74 13.46 16.45
CA LYS A 383 -7.06 12.42 17.23
C LYS A 383 -5.53 12.53 17.04
N PRO A 384 -4.90 13.57 17.60
CA PRO A 384 -3.46 13.80 17.48
C PRO A 384 -2.60 12.73 18.15
#